data_AF-A0AA36ERX9-F1
#
_entry.id   AF-A0AA36ERX9-F1
#
_cell.length_a   1.000
_cell.length_b   1.000
_cell.length_c   1.000
_cell.angle_alpha   90.00
_cell.angle_beta   90.00
_cell.angle_gamma   90.00
#
_symmetry.space_group_name_H-M   'P 1'
#
loop_
_entity.id
_entity.type
_entity.pdbx_description
1 polymer ?
#
loop_
_entity_poly.entity_id
_entity_poly.type
_entity_poly.pdbx_seq_one_letter_code
_entity_poly.pdbx_strand_id
1 'polypeptide(L)'
;MFTPEFINEERGEFFLVANHSLESPESIELSIAYNIARICWGLSQLPPHIQTCRVVYDIRGQSIPDQVQAQVRQALEQVAIVEFKS
;
A
#
# COMPACT_ATOMS: atom_id res chain seq x y z
N MET A 1 8.78 4.46 -15.61
CA MET A 1 7.38 4.93 -15.71
C MET A 1 6.63 4.39 -14.50
N PHE A 2 6.03 5.27 -13.70
CA PHE A 2 5.18 4.87 -12.57
C PHE A 2 3.72 5.09 -12.97
N THR A 3 2.89 4.08 -12.74
CA THR A 3 1.46 4.15 -13.03
C THR A 3 0.72 3.64 -11.78
N PRO A 4 0.03 4.51 -11.04
CA PRO A 4 -0.86 4.07 -9.98
C PRO A 4 -2.12 3.44 -10.57
N GLU A 5 -2.82 2.64 -9.77
CA GLU A 5 -4.09 2.02 -10.16
C GLU A 5 -5.19 3.07 -10.35
N PHE A 6 -5.14 4.17 -9.59
CA PHE A 6 -6.07 5.29 -9.70
C PHE A 6 -5.47 6.58 -9.12
N ILE A 7 -5.84 7.73 -9.69
CA ILE A 7 -5.50 9.07 -9.17
C ILE A 7 -6.81 9.79 -8.88
N ASN A 8 -6.94 10.30 -7.66
CA ASN A 8 -7.98 11.22 -7.26
C ASN A 8 -7.39 12.64 -7.18
N GLU A 9 -7.55 13.36 -8.29
CA GLU A 9 -7.09 14.74 -8.45
C GLU A 9 -7.73 15.69 -7.41
N GLU A 10 -9.01 15.50 -7.10
CA GLU A 10 -9.74 16.36 -6.15
C GLU A 10 -9.20 16.25 -4.72
N ARG A 11 -8.69 15.07 -4.36
CA ARG A 11 -8.15 14.79 -3.02
C ARG A 11 -6.63 14.85 -2.93
N GLY A 12 -5.93 15.02 -4.06
CA GLY A 12 -4.47 14.93 -4.10
C GLY A 12 -3.96 13.52 -3.73
N GLU A 13 -4.74 12.48 -4.03
CA GLU A 13 -4.48 11.09 -3.65
C GLU A 13 -4.15 10.23 -4.87
N PHE A 14 -3.21 9.29 -4.71
CA PHE A 14 -3.06 8.16 -5.63
C PHE A 14 -3.23 6.85 -4.89
N PHE A 15 -3.69 5.83 -5.62
CA PHE A 15 -4.08 4.57 -5.06
C PHE A 15 -3.17 3.47 -5.59
N LEU A 16 -2.75 2.61 -4.67
CA LEU A 16 -2.04 1.37 -4.97
C LEU A 16 -2.86 0.18 -4.48
N VAL A 17 -2.84 -0.91 -5.24
CA VAL A 17 -3.41 -2.19 -4.79
C VAL A 17 -2.27 -3.16 -4.52
N ALA A 18 -2.28 -3.76 -3.33
CA ALA A 18 -1.35 -4.80 -2.91
C ALA A 18 -2.11 -6.12 -2.74
N ASN A 19 -1.74 -7.13 -3.52
CA ASN A 19 -2.38 -8.46 -3.50
C ASN A 19 -1.38 -9.57 -3.13
N HIS A 20 -0.27 -9.21 -2.49
CA HIS A 20 0.75 -10.17 -2.07
C HIS A 20 0.21 -11.14 -1.00
N SER A 21 0.79 -12.34 -0.95
CA SER A 21 0.57 -13.26 0.17
C SER A 21 1.11 -12.65 1.46
N LEU A 22 0.35 -12.81 2.55
CA LEU A 22 0.75 -12.41 3.91
C LEU A 22 0.74 -13.61 4.88
N GLU A 23 1.04 -14.81 4.36
CA GLU A 23 0.93 -16.07 5.10
C GLU A 23 2.18 -16.41 5.92
N SER A 24 3.36 -15.96 5.49
CA SER A 24 4.64 -16.19 6.18
C SER A 24 5.33 -14.89 6.58
N PRO A 25 6.17 -14.89 7.63
CA PRO A 25 6.96 -13.71 8.01
C PRO A 25 7.75 -13.10 6.84
N GLU A 26 8.38 -13.94 6.02
CA GLU A 26 9.17 -13.50 4.86
C GLU A 26 8.29 -12.83 3.79
N SER A 27 7.09 -13.39 3.54
CA SER A 27 6.15 -12.80 2.59
C SER A 27 5.61 -11.44 3.07
N ILE A 28 5.39 -11.30 4.39
CA ILE A 28 4.96 -10.05 5.02
C ILE A 28 6.06 -8.99 4.88
N GLU A 29 7.31 -9.33 5.23
CA GLU A 29 8.45 -8.43 5.11
C GLU A 29 8.68 -7.96 3.67
N LEU A 30 8.64 -8.90 2.72
CA LEU A 30 8.79 -8.58 1.30
C LEU A 30 7.66 -7.66 0.81
N SER A 31 6.42 -7.94 1.22
CA SER A 31 5.26 -7.14 0.87
C SER A 31 5.38 -5.71 1.39
N ILE A 32 5.82 -5.54 2.64
CA ILE A 32 6.05 -4.22 3.25
C ILE A 32 7.15 -3.48 2.48
N ALA A 33 8.31 -4.11 2.30
CA ALA A 33 9.46 -3.48 1.63
C ALA A 33 9.12 -3.06 0.19
N TYR A 34 8.44 -3.92 -0.55
CA TYR A 34 7.99 -3.63 -1.91
C TYR A 34 7.04 -2.43 -1.94
N ASN A 35 6.03 -2.41 -1.07
CA ASN A 35 5.05 -1.33 -1.05
C ASN A 35 5.69 0.00 -0.64
N ILE A 36 6.58 0.02 0.36
CA ILE A 36 7.34 1.23 0.72
C ILE A 36 8.09 1.78 -0.50
N ALA A 37 8.84 0.93 -1.21
CA ALA A 37 9.59 1.35 -2.38
C ALA A 37 8.68 1.89 -3.48
N ARG A 38 7.54 1.23 -3.73
CA ARG A 38 6.56 1.64 -4.75
C ARG A 38 5.89 2.96 -4.39
N ILE A 39 5.55 3.18 -3.12
CA ILE A 39 4.94 4.41 -2.59
C ILE A 39 5.92 5.57 -2.72
N CYS A 40 7.15 5.43 -2.21
CA CYS A 40 8.17 6.47 -2.25
C CYS A 40 8.54 6.83 -3.70
N TRP A 41 8.65 5.82 -4.57
CA TRP A 41 8.86 6.07 -5.99
C TRP A 41 7.68 6.84 -6.59
N GLY A 42 6.44 6.41 -6.34
CA GLY A 42 5.23 7.10 -6.81
C GLY A 42 5.18 8.57 -6.43
N LEU A 43 5.43 8.88 -5.16
CA LEU A 43 5.50 10.26 -4.65
C LEU A 43 6.56 11.11 -5.37
N SER A 44 7.67 10.52 -5.83
CA SER A 44 8.71 11.23 -6.58
C SER A 44 8.37 11.46 -8.06
N GLN A 45 7.41 10.70 -8.61
CA GLN A 45 7.08 10.72 -10.03
C GLN A 45 5.79 11.49 -10.34
N LEU A 46 4.91 11.62 -9.35
CA LEU A 46 3.62 12.26 -9.52
C LEU A 46 3.70 13.79 -9.42
N PRO A 47 2.72 14.50 -10.01
CA PRO A 47 2.63 15.95 -9.89
C PRO A 47 2.61 16.42 -8.42
N PRO A 48 3.13 17.63 -8.10
CA PRO A 48 3.26 18.10 -6.72
C PRO A 48 1.95 18.21 -5.94
N HIS A 49 0.79 18.28 -6.60
CA HIS A 49 -0.50 18.33 -5.92
C HIS A 49 -1.02 16.94 -5.52
N ILE A 50 -0.40 15.86 -5.99
CA ILE A 50 -0.70 14.48 -5.59
C ILE A 50 0.34 14.02 -4.57
N GLN A 51 0.03 14.18 -3.29
CA GLN A 51 1.00 13.98 -2.19
C GLN A 51 0.64 12.83 -1.25
N THR A 52 -0.56 12.28 -1.36
CA THR A 52 -1.02 11.23 -0.44
C THR A 52 -1.17 9.91 -1.16
N CYS A 53 -0.53 8.87 -0.63
CA CYS A 53 -0.75 7.51 -1.09
C CYS A 53 -1.82 6.83 -0.25
N ARG A 54 -2.75 6.13 -0.91
CA ARG A 54 -3.61 5.12 -0.28
C ARG A 54 -3.26 3.75 -0.83
N VAL A 55 -2.86 2.83 0.03
CA VAL A 55 -2.60 1.43 -0.35
C VAL A 55 -3.73 0.55 0.14
N VAL A 56 -4.37 -0.16 -0.78
CA VAL A 56 -5.45 -1.10 -0.50
C VAL A 56 -4.88 -2.51 -0.62
N TYR A 57 -4.79 -3.19 0.51
CA TYR A 57 -4.47 -4.61 0.56
C TYR A 57 -5.70 -5.43 0.20
N ASP A 58 -5.69 -6.05 -0.98
CA ASP A 58 -6.68 -7.01 -1.40
C ASP A 58 -6.34 -8.39 -0.82
N ILE A 59 -6.99 -8.71 0.30
CA ILE A 59 -6.80 -9.96 1.04
C ILE A 59 -7.94 -10.96 0.80
N ARG A 60 -8.78 -10.72 -0.23
CA ARG A 60 -9.85 -11.65 -0.61
C ARG A 60 -9.26 -13.03 -0.91
N GLY A 61 -9.82 -14.06 -0.29
CA GLY A 61 -9.33 -15.44 -0.42
C GLY A 61 -8.13 -15.78 0.48
N GLN A 62 -7.61 -14.83 1.27
CA GLN A 62 -6.57 -15.07 2.27
C GLN A 62 -7.16 -14.97 3.69
N SER A 63 -6.78 -15.87 4.58
CA SER A 63 -7.15 -15.80 6.00
C SER A 63 -6.05 -15.10 6.79
N ILE A 64 -6.05 -13.76 6.78
CA ILE A 64 -4.99 -12.95 7.40
C ILE A 64 -5.38 -12.53 8.82
N PRO A 65 -4.64 -12.95 9.86
CA PRO A 65 -4.90 -12.54 11.24
C PRO A 65 -4.84 -11.02 11.42
N ASP A 66 -5.67 -10.47 12.32
CA ASP A 66 -5.68 -9.03 12.63
C ASP A 66 -4.31 -8.52 13.09
N GLN A 67 -3.52 -9.36 13.76
CA GLN A 67 -2.16 -9.04 14.17
C GLN A 67 -1.26 -8.75 12.96
N VAL A 68 -1.36 -9.53 11.88
CA VAL A 68 -0.58 -9.31 10.65
C VAL A 68 -1.04 -8.04 9.96
N GLN A 69 -2.36 -7.79 9.92
CA GLN A 69 -2.87 -6.53 9.37
C GLN A 69 -2.37 -5.33 10.18
N ALA A 70 -2.35 -5.41 11.51
CA ALA A 70 -1.83 -4.36 12.38
C ALA A 70 -0.33 -4.12 12.15
N GLN A 71 0.46 -5.17 11.99
CA GLN A 71 1.89 -5.08 11.65
C GLN A 71 2.09 -4.32 10.32
N VAL A 72 1.32 -4.69 9.28
CA VAL A 72 1.39 -4.02 7.97
C VAL A 72 0.95 -2.55 8.08
N ARG A 73 -0.10 -2.24 8.84
CA ARG A 73 -0.52 -0.83 9.09
C ARG A 73 0.61 -0.03 9.72
N GLN A 74 1.18 -0.54 10.82
CA GLN A 74 2.25 0.13 11.55
C GLN A 74 3.49 0.36 10.68
N ALA A 75 3.82 -0.58 9.79
CA ALA A 75 4.99 -0.46 8.92
C ALA A 75 4.82 0.59 7.82
N LEU A 76 3.59 0.88 7.39
CA LEU A 76 3.30 1.74 6.25
C LEU A 76 2.66 3.09 6.63
N GLU A 77 2.22 3.27 7.88
CA GLU A 77 1.49 4.48 8.33
C GLU A 77 2.25 5.79 8.09
N GLN A 78 3.59 5.74 8.04
CA GLN A 78 4.43 6.92 7.82
C GLN A 78 4.47 7.35 6.34
N VAL A 79 4.08 6.48 5.42
CA VAL A 79 4.19 6.72 3.97
C VAL A 79 2.86 6.60 3.22
N ALA A 80 1.84 5.96 3.80
CA ALA A 80 0.54 5.80 3.16
C ALA A 80 -0.61 5.59 4.16
N ILE A 81 -1.82 5.85 3.70
CA ILE A 81 -3.06 5.40 4.34
C ILE A 81 -3.30 3.95 3.92
N VAL A 82 -3.40 3.04 4.89
CA VAL A 82 -3.53 1.60 4.64
C VAL A 82 -4.97 1.14 4.85
N GLU A 83 -5.52 0.49 3.83
CA GLU A 83 -6.84 -0.15 3.88
C GLU A 83 -6.73 -1.65 3.58
N PHE A 84 -7.63 -2.44 4.14
CA PHE A 84 -7.74 -3.87 3.84
C PHE A 84 -9.11 -4.14 3.24
N LYS A 85 -9.13 -4.82 2.11
CA LYS A 85 -10.34 -5.32 1.45
C LYS A 85 -10.37 -6.83 1.56
N SER A 86 -11.30 -7.34 2.36
CA SER A 86 -11.63 -8.76 2.49
C SER A 86 -12.88 -9.15 1.72
#